data_AF-A0A1C4Z4S5-F1
#
_entry.id   AF-A0A1C4Z4S5-F1
#
_cell.length_a   1.000
_cell.length_b   1.000
_cell.length_c   1.000
_cell.angle_alpha   90.00
_cell.angle_beta   90.00
_cell.angle_gamma   90.00
#
_symmetry.space_group_name_H-M   'P 1'
#
loop_
_entity.id
_entity.type
_entity.pdbx_description
1 polymer ?
#
loop_
_entity_poly.entity_id
_entity_poly.type
_entity_poly.pdbx_seq_one_letter_code
_entity_poly.pdbx_strand_id
1 'polypeptide(L)'
;MFDGIDDIDWRRLGHAYGSAGDVPGQLRALRSPDEEERQAAFGALYANIFHQGSRYEASAYAVPFLLELLADPATPDRELVLYLVTALAVGYDERWLPEGVPVAEFRRAAAGGRELLAAKPPPWHGDDETQKEYVEYAYVESLDEADQQRLWAYVELAVYDAVRAGVPLFRDLLTDDDPGLRAGAAYALAWFPEDAAGSLPAVVAAAEAAAQVDEDEAATALVAAGLLGAAPDAGLLTDPRPVIRWAAAVGRARVLGVDADQATVDELLAWTAAGPGDRPAADGAEVPFLDGDLHGYAGLSLRLLGPRHTDRAFDALLDRLPAVTGEQTLPVTAEALRLAFPDGRLARGVPCAALAPRQRRLVEVLARSPEVWLIGDSTFGNFSLLVGDYGLPRSREAMLAYLEGTPT
;
A
#
# COMPACT_ATOMS: atom_id res chain seq x y z
N MET A 1 -30.19 6.71 -5.43
CA MET A 1 -29.05 6.24 -4.61
C MET A 1 -29.35 4.82 -4.20
N PHE A 2 -28.38 3.94 -4.35
CA PHE A 2 -28.50 2.49 -4.25
C PHE A 2 -29.45 1.89 -5.30
N ASP A 3 -29.55 2.55 -6.45
CA ASP A 3 -30.44 2.11 -7.52
C ASP A 3 -29.92 0.77 -8.07
N GLY A 4 -30.77 -0.27 -8.05
CA GLY A 4 -30.38 -1.62 -8.48
C GLY A 4 -29.60 -2.45 -7.46
N ILE A 5 -29.40 -1.97 -6.22
CA ILE A 5 -28.70 -2.75 -5.18
C ILE A 5 -29.41 -4.08 -4.87
N ASP A 6 -30.74 -4.11 -4.91
CA ASP A 6 -31.55 -5.30 -4.64
C ASP A 6 -31.72 -6.21 -5.88
N ASP A 7 -31.28 -5.77 -7.06
CA ASP A 7 -31.33 -6.56 -8.29
C ASP A 7 -30.14 -7.53 -8.40
N ILE A 8 -29.10 -7.33 -7.59
CA ILE A 8 -27.91 -8.19 -7.52
C ILE A 8 -28.20 -9.34 -6.56
N ASP A 9 -27.93 -10.58 -6.99
CA ASP A 9 -28.00 -11.75 -6.10
C ASP A 9 -26.74 -11.86 -5.23
N TRP A 10 -26.66 -10.99 -4.22
CA TRP A 10 -25.50 -10.88 -3.31
C TRP A 10 -25.13 -12.18 -2.60
N ARG A 11 -26.11 -13.07 -2.37
CA ARG A 11 -25.87 -14.38 -1.74
C ARG A 11 -25.07 -15.33 -2.62
N ARG A 12 -24.98 -15.05 -3.92
CA ARG A 12 -24.14 -15.80 -4.87
C ARG A 12 -22.72 -15.25 -4.97
N LEU A 13 -22.47 -14.05 -4.47
CA LEU A 13 -21.16 -13.42 -4.48
C LEU A 13 -20.40 -13.79 -3.22
N GLY A 14 -19.10 -14.06 -3.36
CA GLY A 14 -18.20 -14.32 -2.23
C GLY A 14 -17.45 -13.08 -1.75
N HIS A 15 -17.26 -12.99 -0.44
CA HIS A 15 -16.35 -12.08 0.26
C HIS A 15 -15.45 -12.89 1.23
N ALA A 16 -14.60 -12.25 2.05
CA ALA A 16 -13.64 -12.93 2.93
C ALA A 16 -14.20 -14.07 3.80
N TYR A 17 -15.43 -13.92 4.29
CA TYR A 17 -16.07 -14.87 5.22
C TYR A 17 -17.17 -15.74 4.59
N GLY A 18 -17.30 -15.75 3.26
CA GLY A 18 -18.33 -16.50 2.52
C GLY A 18 -19.31 -15.61 1.76
N SER A 19 -20.61 -15.91 1.85
CA SER A 19 -21.69 -15.21 1.15
C SER A 19 -21.78 -13.72 1.50
N ALA A 20 -21.87 -12.85 0.48
CA ALA A 20 -21.96 -11.39 0.63
C ALA A 20 -23.39 -10.86 0.84
N GLY A 21 -24.31 -11.71 1.33
CA GLY A 21 -25.71 -11.34 1.53
C GLY A 21 -25.96 -10.23 2.57
N ASP A 22 -24.96 -9.90 3.37
CA ASP A 22 -24.93 -8.83 4.38
C ASP A 22 -24.45 -7.47 3.83
N VAL A 23 -23.69 -7.46 2.73
CA VAL A 23 -23.10 -6.26 2.10
C VAL A 23 -24.13 -5.17 1.78
N PRO A 24 -25.33 -5.47 1.24
CA PRO A 24 -26.34 -4.44 0.97
C PRO A 24 -26.84 -3.70 2.21
N GLY A 25 -26.88 -4.40 3.35
CA GLY A 25 -27.24 -3.78 4.64
C GLY A 25 -26.15 -2.83 5.10
N GLN A 26 -24.89 -3.27 5.01
CA GLN A 26 -23.72 -2.48 5.39
C GLN A 26 -23.56 -1.23 4.53
N LEU A 27 -23.74 -1.33 3.20
CA LEU A 27 -23.70 -0.19 2.29
C LEU A 27 -24.75 0.88 2.65
N ARG A 28 -25.98 0.47 2.97
CA ARG A 28 -27.03 1.40 3.41
C ARG A 28 -26.73 2.01 4.77
N ALA A 29 -26.16 1.23 5.68
CA ALA A 29 -25.82 1.67 7.03
C ALA A 29 -24.73 2.77 7.06
N LEU A 30 -23.90 2.89 6.02
CA LEU A 30 -22.98 4.04 5.86
C LEU A 30 -23.71 5.40 5.79
N ARG A 31 -25.03 5.44 5.54
CA ARG A 31 -25.84 6.68 5.61
C ARG A 31 -26.60 6.85 6.92
N SER A 32 -26.38 5.98 7.91
CA SER A 32 -27.09 6.08 9.17
C SER A 32 -26.82 7.44 9.83
N PRO A 33 -27.84 8.10 10.41
CA PRO A 33 -27.60 9.26 11.26
C PRO A 33 -26.79 8.90 12.53
N ASP A 34 -26.73 7.62 12.90
CA ASP A 34 -25.95 7.12 14.04
C ASP A 34 -24.51 6.84 13.61
N GLU A 35 -23.55 7.53 14.25
CA GLU A 35 -22.12 7.38 13.99
C GLU A 35 -21.60 5.98 14.33
N GLU A 36 -22.07 5.36 15.41
CA GLU A 36 -21.63 4.01 15.80
C GLU A 36 -22.05 2.98 14.74
N GLU A 37 -23.27 3.13 14.19
CA GLU A 37 -23.76 2.27 13.11
C GLU A 37 -22.93 2.44 11.83
N ARG A 38 -22.54 3.68 11.48
CA ARG A 38 -21.67 3.94 10.32
C ARG A 38 -20.29 3.35 10.50
N GLN A 39 -19.66 3.53 11.67
CA GLN A 39 -18.33 2.99 11.96
C GLN A 39 -18.34 1.45 11.95
N ALA A 40 -19.37 0.83 12.52
CA ALA A 40 -19.56 -0.61 12.46
C ALA A 40 -19.74 -1.12 11.02
N ALA A 41 -20.54 -0.41 10.21
CA ALA A 41 -20.75 -0.74 8.80
C ALA A 41 -19.47 -0.59 7.97
N PHE A 42 -18.70 0.48 8.18
CA PHE A 42 -17.39 0.66 7.56
C PHE A 42 -16.43 -0.46 7.95
N GLY A 43 -16.30 -0.76 9.24
CA GLY A 43 -15.43 -1.84 9.73
C GLY A 43 -15.82 -3.21 9.18
N ALA A 44 -17.12 -3.49 9.06
CA ALA A 44 -17.64 -4.70 8.44
C ALA A 44 -17.31 -4.77 6.95
N LEU A 45 -17.57 -3.71 6.18
CA LEU A 45 -17.22 -3.66 4.75
C LEU A 45 -15.71 -3.81 4.55
N TYR A 46 -14.91 -3.08 5.32
CA TYR A 46 -13.46 -3.19 5.29
C TYR A 46 -13.07 -4.66 5.51
N ALA A 47 -13.48 -5.30 6.60
CA ALA A 47 -13.11 -6.70 6.86
C ALA A 47 -13.70 -7.72 5.85
N ASN A 48 -14.87 -7.46 5.28
CA ASN A 48 -15.58 -8.39 4.41
C ASN A 48 -15.08 -8.32 2.96
N ILE A 49 -15.15 -7.13 2.35
CA ILE A 49 -14.82 -6.91 0.94
C ILE A 49 -13.38 -6.42 0.74
N PHE A 50 -12.63 -6.19 1.83
CA PHE A 50 -11.20 -5.85 1.81
C PHE A 50 -10.41 -6.49 2.98
N HIS A 51 -10.04 -7.76 2.86
CA HIS A 51 -9.42 -8.46 3.99
C HIS A 51 -7.91 -8.62 3.81
N GLN A 52 -7.13 -7.97 4.67
CA GLN A 52 -5.66 -8.07 4.69
C GLN A 52 -5.05 -7.81 3.31
N GLY A 53 -5.48 -6.74 2.65
CA GLY A 53 -5.01 -6.40 1.30
C GLY A 53 -5.75 -7.15 0.19
N SER A 54 -6.47 -8.24 0.48
CA SER A 54 -7.17 -9.06 -0.54
C SER A 54 -8.54 -8.50 -0.89
N ARG A 55 -8.91 -8.63 -2.17
CA ARG A 55 -10.20 -8.21 -2.71
C ARG A 55 -10.97 -9.43 -3.23
N TYR A 56 -12.29 -9.32 -3.26
CA TYR A 56 -13.20 -10.43 -3.54
C TYR A 56 -14.19 -10.09 -4.65
N GLU A 57 -14.95 -11.09 -5.11
CA GLU A 57 -15.98 -10.89 -6.12
C GLU A 57 -16.99 -9.81 -5.70
N ALA A 58 -17.48 -9.88 -4.46
CA ALA A 58 -18.41 -8.89 -3.92
C ALA A 58 -17.85 -7.46 -3.89
N SER A 59 -16.53 -7.30 -3.81
CA SER A 59 -15.87 -5.99 -3.80
C SER A 59 -16.19 -5.20 -5.07
N ALA A 60 -16.11 -5.83 -6.25
CA ALA A 60 -16.35 -5.16 -7.53
C ALA A 60 -17.82 -4.70 -7.66
N TYR A 61 -18.75 -5.47 -7.09
CA TYR A 61 -20.17 -5.16 -7.08
C TYR A 61 -20.54 -4.06 -6.06
N ALA A 62 -19.77 -3.91 -4.99
CA ALA A 62 -20.00 -2.87 -3.98
C ALA A 62 -19.54 -1.48 -4.46
N VAL A 63 -18.50 -1.42 -5.30
CA VAL A 63 -17.87 -0.16 -5.73
C VAL A 63 -18.84 0.86 -6.34
N PRO A 64 -19.76 0.52 -7.27
CA PRO A 64 -20.70 1.50 -7.82
C PRO A 64 -21.51 2.24 -6.74
N PHE A 65 -21.92 1.53 -5.68
CA PHE A 65 -22.68 2.10 -4.57
C PHE A 65 -21.82 2.95 -3.64
N LEU A 66 -20.55 2.56 -3.44
CA LEU A 66 -19.59 3.40 -2.72
C LEU A 66 -19.28 4.69 -3.50
N LEU A 67 -19.22 4.64 -4.83
CA LEU A 67 -19.05 5.82 -5.67
C LEU A 67 -20.30 6.73 -5.63
N GLU A 68 -21.52 6.17 -5.61
CA GLU A 68 -22.74 6.96 -5.38
C GLU A 68 -22.73 7.66 -4.02
N LEU A 69 -22.29 6.96 -2.96
CA LEU A 69 -22.14 7.54 -1.62
C LEU A 69 -21.13 8.68 -1.61
N LEU A 70 -19.97 8.47 -2.22
CA LEU A 70 -18.91 9.48 -2.31
C LEU A 70 -19.35 10.71 -3.12
N ALA A 71 -20.18 10.51 -4.15
CA ALA A 71 -20.69 11.59 -5.00
C ALA A 71 -21.78 12.45 -4.35
N ASP A 72 -22.49 11.95 -3.32
CA ASP A 72 -23.54 12.69 -2.62
C ASP A 72 -22.93 13.50 -1.45
N PRO A 73 -22.93 14.84 -1.50
CA PRO A 73 -22.43 15.68 -0.41
C PRO A 73 -23.19 15.52 0.91
N ALA A 74 -24.40 14.94 0.88
CA ALA A 74 -25.18 14.64 2.09
C ALA A 74 -24.81 13.28 2.73
N THR A 75 -23.84 12.56 2.17
CA THR A 75 -23.27 11.37 2.81
C THR A 75 -22.36 11.80 3.95
N PRO A 76 -22.56 11.32 5.19
CA PRO A 76 -21.60 11.52 6.28
C PRO A 76 -20.31 10.73 6.03
N ASP A 77 -19.19 11.19 6.61
CA ASP A 77 -17.90 10.48 6.61
C ASP A 77 -17.40 10.09 5.20
N ARG A 78 -17.59 10.96 4.20
CA ARG A 78 -17.17 10.72 2.79
C ARG A 78 -15.69 10.36 2.66
N GLU A 79 -14.84 10.84 3.57
CA GLU A 79 -13.43 10.47 3.64
C GLU A 79 -13.22 8.97 3.87
N LEU A 80 -14.01 8.35 4.77
CA LEU A 80 -13.94 6.91 5.02
C LEU A 80 -14.39 6.12 3.77
N VAL A 81 -15.39 6.61 3.05
CA VAL A 81 -15.84 6.01 1.79
C VAL A 81 -14.73 6.11 0.73
N LEU A 82 -14.10 7.28 0.59
CA LEU A 82 -12.98 7.49 -0.35
C LEU A 82 -11.77 6.60 0.00
N TYR A 83 -11.45 6.48 1.29
CA TYR A 83 -10.40 5.58 1.78
C TYR A 83 -10.69 4.13 1.40
N LEU A 84 -11.90 3.63 1.70
CA LEU A 84 -12.29 2.26 1.34
C LEU A 84 -12.23 2.02 -0.17
N VAL A 85 -12.76 2.95 -0.98
CA VAL A 85 -12.73 2.84 -2.45
C VAL A 85 -11.29 2.79 -2.97
N THR A 86 -10.38 3.57 -2.37
CA THR A 86 -8.96 3.56 -2.74
C THR A 86 -8.27 2.27 -2.32
N ALA A 87 -8.51 1.79 -1.09
CA ALA A 87 -8.02 0.50 -0.62
C ALA A 87 -8.55 -0.68 -1.48
N LEU A 88 -9.78 -0.59 -2.00
CA LEU A 88 -10.30 -1.59 -2.93
C LEU A 88 -9.54 -1.59 -4.27
N ALA A 89 -9.13 -0.43 -4.77
CA ALA A 89 -8.41 -0.33 -6.05
C ALA A 89 -7.04 -1.02 -5.98
N VAL A 90 -6.26 -0.73 -4.94
CA VAL A 90 -4.84 -1.13 -4.89
C VAL A 90 -4.52 -2.12 -3.77
N GLY A 91 -5.42 -2.33 -2.83
CA GLY A 91 -5.08 -2.99 -1.58
C GLY A 91 -4.16 -2.13 -0.73
N TYR A 92 -3.14 -2.77 -0.18
CA TYR A 92 -2.07 -2.10 0.56
C TYR A 92 -1.07 -1.46 -0.41
N ASP A 93 -0.81 -0.17 -0.23
CA ASP A 93 -0.07 0.62 -1.20
C ASP A 93 1.43 0.29 -1.23
N GLU A 94 1.96 -0.25 -0.13
CA GLU A 94 3.35 -0.68 0.03
C GLU A 94 3.72 -1.78 -0.97
N ARG A 95 2.72 -2.52 -1.48
CA ARG A 95 2.88 -3.50 -2.56
C ARG A 95 3.34 -2.85 -3.88
N TRP A 96 2.96 -1.60 -4.10
CA TRP A 96 3.16 -0.88 -5.36
C TRP A 96 4.21 0.22 -5.24
N LEU A 97 4.50 0.70 -4.03
CA LEU A 97 5.49 1.76 -3.83
C LEU A 97 6.93 1.24 -3.95
N PRO A 98 7.84 2.05 -4.54
CA PRO A 98 7.62 3.38 -5.12
C PRO A 98 7.16 3.38 -6.60
N GLU A 99 7.05 2.23 -7.27
CA GLU A 99 6.86 2.15 -8.72
C GLU A 99 5.44 2.50 -9.22
N GLY A 100 4.40 2.33 -8.41
CA GLY A 100 3.00 2.42 -8.83
C GLY A 100 2.46 1.13 -9.47
N VAL A 101 1.17 1.12 -9.80
CA VAL A 101 0.48 -0.10 -10.27
C VAL A 101 0.92 -0.48 -11.70
N PRO A 102 1.45 -1.71 -11.93
CA PRO A 102 1.86 -2.17 -13.25
C PRO A 102 0.63 -2.70 -14.04
N VAL A 103 -0.31 -1.82 -14.38
CA VAL A 103 -1.64 -2.21 -14.90
C VAL A 103 -1.57 -3.14 -16.12
N ALA A 104 -0.60 -2.95 -17.02
CA ALA A 104 -0.42 -3.82 -18.18
C ALA A 104 -0.03 -5.26 -17.80
N GLU A 105 0.76 -5.47 -16.74
CA GLU A 105 1.07 -6.80 -16.20
C GLU A 105 -0.14 -7.40 -15.50
N PHE A 106 -0.86 -6.57 -14.75
CA PHE A 106 -2.08 -6.96 -14.05
C PHE A 106 -3.14 -7.50 -15.01
N ARG A 107 -3.39 -6.77 -16.11
CA ARG A 107 -4.28 -7.19 -17.20
C ARG A 107 -3.84 -8.50 -17.87
N ARG A 108 -2.52 -8.72 -18.01
CA ARG A 108 -1.99 -9.98 -18.57
C ARG A 108 -2.19 -11.15 -17.60
N ALA A 109 -1.95 -10.96 -16.31
CA ALA A 109 -2.12 -11.99 -15.29
C ALA A 109 -3.59 -12.42 -15.13
N ALA A 110 -4.53 -11.49 -15.30
CA ALA A 110 -5.97 -11.73 -15.22
C ALA A 110 -6.57 -12.49 -16.42
N ALA A 111 -5.82 -12.68 -17.52
CA ALA A 111 -6.35 -13.27 -18.74
C ALA A 111 -6.83 -14.72 -18.50
N GLY A 112 -8.11 -14.99 -18.79
CA GLY A 112 -8.76 -16.29 -18.55
C GLY A 112 -9.33 -16.47 -17.14
N GLY A 113 -9.13 -15.51 -16.22
CA GLY A 113 -9.67 -15.60 -14.86
C GLY A 113 -11.18 -15.38 -14.78
N ARG A 114 -11.79 -14.72 -15.77
CA ARG A 114 -13.25 -14.54 -15.83
C ARG A 114 -14.00 -15.87 -15.92
N GLU A 115 -13.51 -16.76 -16.79
CA GLU A 115 -14.10 -18.08 -17.00
C GLU A 115 -13.97 -18.94 -15.74
N LEU A 116 -12.83 -18.83 -15.04
CA LEU A 116 -12.61 -19.50 -13.76
C LEU A 116 -13.54 -18.97 -12.67
N LEU A 117 -13.76 -17.66 -12.59
CA LEU A 117 -14.69 -17.07 -11.62
C LEU A 117 -16.12 -17.50 -11.93
N ALA A 118 -16.54 -17.48 -13.20
CA ALA A 118 -17.88 -17.89 -13.61
C ALA A 118 -18.17 -19.38 -13.34
N ALA A 119 -17.14 -20.23 -13.34
CA ALA A 119 -17.24 -21.64 -12.98
C ALA A 119 -17.17 -21.90 -11.46
N LYS A 120 -16.76 -20.91 -10.66
CA LYS A 120 -16.72 -21.02 -9.19
C LYS A 120 -18.14 -21.26 -8.66
N PRO A 121 -18.37 -22.29 -7.81
CA PRO A 121 -19.66 -22.48 -7.18
C PRO A 121 -19.99 -21.27 -6.27
N PRO A 122 -21.29 -20.91 -6.13
CA PRO A 122 -21.68 -19.86 -5.21
C PRO A 122 -21.31 -20.27 -3.76
N PRO A 123 -21.04 -19.30 -2.88
CA PRO A 123 -20.77 -19.57 -1.49
C PRO A 123 -22.00 -20.21 -0.81
N TRP A 124 -21.72 -20.98 0.24
CA TRP A 124 -22.75 -21.50 1.11
C TRP A 124 -23.48 -20.36 1.83
N HIS A 125 -24.81 -20.45 1.91
CA HIS A 125 -25.68 -19.41 2.46
C HIS A 125 -26.81 -19.99 3.35
N GLY A 126 -26.57 -21.18 3.94
CA GLY A 126 -27.52 -21.79 4.88
C GLY A 126 -27.51 -21.08 6.23
N ASP A 127 -28.54 -21.33 7.05
CA ASP A 127 -28.67 -20.73 8.39
C ASP A 127 -27.98 -21.58 9.49
N ASP A 128 -27.69 -22.86 9.21
CA ASP A 128 -27.07 -23.78 10.16
C ASP A 128 -25.57 -23.92 9.88
N GLU A 129 -24.75 -23.13 10.57
CA GLU A 129 -23.28 -23.14 10.44
C GLU A 129 -22.65 -24.53 10.67
N THR A 130 -23.33 -25.45 11.38
CA THR A 130 -22.83 -26.83 11.54
C THR A 130 -22.85 -27.64 10.25
N GLN A 131 -23.59 -27.17 9.24
CA GLN A 131 -23.71 -27.75 7.90
C GLN A 131 -22.97 -26.92 6.85
N LYS A 132 -22.09 -26.00 7.25
CA LYS A 132 -21.37 -25.13 6.32
C LYS A 132 -20.46 -25.94 5.41
N GLU A 133 -20.69 -25.80 4.11
CA GLU A 133 -19.85 -26.39 3.08
C GLU A 133 -18.93 -25.32 2.47
N TYR A 134 -17.61 -25.55 2.53
CA TYR A 134 -16.61 -24.66 1.95
C TYR A 134 -16.42 -24.91 0.44
N VAL A 135 -17.52 -24.98 -0.31
CA VAL A 135 -17.52 -25.37 -1.73
C VAL A 135 -16.67 -24.47 -2.63
N GLU A 136 -16.64 -23.17 -2.34
CA GLU A 136 -15.83 -22.22 -3.10
C GLU A 136 -14.33 -22.38 -2.81
N TYR A 137 -13.96 -22.66 -1.56
CA TYR A 137 -12.57 -22.94 -1.18
C TYR A 137 -12.11 -24.25 -1.81
N ALA A 138 -12.94 -25.31 -1.74
CA ALA A 138 -12.64 -26.58 -2.38
C ALA A 138 -12.47 -26.45 -3.90
N TYR A 139 -13.24 -25.56 -4.55
CA TYR A 139 -13.05 -25.24 -5.96
C TYR A 139 -11.69 -24.57 -6.20
N VAL A 140 -11.35 -23.52 -5.46
CA VAL A 140 -10.07 -22.81 -5.62
C VAL A 140 -8.88 -23.75 -5.36
N GLU A 141 -8.95 -24.58 -4.32
CA GLU A 141 -7.91 -25.59 -4.02
C GLU A 141 -7.80 -26.69 -5.08
N SER A 142 -8.86 -26.95 -5.85
CA SER A 142 -8.84 -27.91 -6.95
C SER A 142 -8.14 -27.40 -8.21
N LEU A 143 -7.98 -26.08 -8.34
CA LEU A 143 -7.27 -25.44 -9.44
C LEU A 143 -5.76 -25.59 -9.27
N ASP A 144 -5.03 -25.67 -10.38
CA ASP A 144 -3.58 -25.56 -10.33
C ASP A 144 -3.14 -24.13 -9.95
N GLU A 145 -1.88 -23.97 -9.56
CA GLU A 145 -1.34 -22.69 -9.09
C GLU A 145 -1.49 -21.57 -10.14
N ALA A 146 -1.36 -21.88 -11.42
CA ALA A 146 -1.49 -20.89 -12.48
C ALA A 146 -2.95 -20.42 -12.65
N ASP A 147 -3.92 -21.34 -12.54
CA ASP A 147 -5.35 -21.01 -12.54
C ASP A 147 -5.76 -20.24 -11.28
N GLN A 148 -5.23 -20.59 -10.10
CA GLN A 148 -5.47 -19.79 -8.90
C GLN A 148 -4.96 -18.35 -9.08
N GLN A 149 -3.73 -18.18 -9.60
CA GLN A 149 -3.17 -16.86 -9.88
C GLN A 149 -4.02 -16.08 -10.90
N ARG A 150 -4.48 -16.72 -11.99
CA ARG A 150 -5.37 -16.10 -12.97
C ARG A 150 -6.70 -15.65 -12.37
N LEU A 151 -7.32 -16.52 -11.58
CA LEU A 151 -8.60 -16.25 -10.91
C LEU A 151 -8.48 -15.02 -10.01
N TRP A 152 -7.49 -15.00 -9.12
CA TRP A 152 -7.31 -13.90 -8.17
C TRP A 152 -6.87 -12.61 -8.86
N ALA A 153 -5.97 -12.68 -9.84
CA ALA A 153 -5.61 -11.51 -10.65
C ALA A 153 -6.82 -10.91 -11.37
N TYR A 154 -7.74 -11.75 -11.86
CA TYR A 154 -8.98 -11.26 -12.47
C TYR A 154 -9.91 -10.60 -11.45
N VAL A 155 -10.09 -11.18 -10.26
CA VAL A 155 -10.89 -10.55 -9.21
C VAL A 155 -10.32 -9.18 -8.84
N GLU A 156 -9.01 -9.10 -8.57
CA GLU A 156 -8.39 -7.84 -8.22
C GLU A 156 -8.49 -6.80 -9.36
N LEU A 157 -8.32 -7.22 -10.62
CA LEU A 157 -8.48 -6.34 -11.78
C LEU A 157 -9.92 -5.85 -11.96
N ALA A 158 -10.91 -6.71 -11.75
CA ALA A 158 -12.32 -6.32 -11.85
C ALA A 158 -12.68 -5.24 -10.82
N VAL A 159 -12.12 -5.33 -9.60
CA VAL A 159 -12.28 -4.30 -8.57
C VAL A 159 -11.56 -3.01 -8.96
N TYR A 160 -10.31 -3.10 -9.42
CA TYR A 160 -9.56 -1.95 -9.93
C TYR A 160 -10.31 -1.21 -11.03
N ASP A 161 -10.84 -1.93 -12.03
CA ASP A 161 -11.60 -1.34 -13.14
C ASP A 161 -12.96 -0.76 -12.67
N ALA A 162 -13.60 -1.37 -11.68
CA ALA A 162 -14.81 -0.80 -11.06
C ALA A 162 -14.51 0.53 -10.36
N VAL A 163 -13.40 0.63 -9.62
CA VAL A 163 -13.00 1.89 -8.96
C VAL A 163 -12.55 2.92 -9.97
N ARG A 164 -11.85 2.49 -11.03
CA ARG A 164 -11.40 3.35 -12.13
C ARG A 164 -12.56 4.12 -12.78
N ALA A 165 -13.78 3.57 -12.79
CA ALA A 165 -14.97 4.29 -13.26
C ALA A 165 -15.26 5.57 -12.46
N GLY A 166 -14.78 5.66 -11.22
CA GLY A 166 -14.85 6.83 -10.34
C GLY A 166 -13.78 7.90 -10.55
N VAL A 167 -12.80 7.69 -11.45
CA VAL A 167 -11.73 8.68 -11.70
C VAL A 167 -12.24 10.09 -12.01
N PRO A 168 -13.31 10.31 -12.80
CA PRO A 168 -13.88 11.64 -12.97
C PRO A 168 -14.34 12.28 -11.66
N LEU A 169 -14.99 11.51 -10.77
CA LEU A 169 -15.41 11.99 -9.46
C LEU A 169 -14.19 12.37 -8.59
N PHE A 170 -13.13 11.56 -8.58
CA PHE A 170 -11.92 11.92 -7.82
C PHE A 170 -11.29 13.22 -8.32
N ARG A 171 -11.34 13.52 -9.62
CA ARG A 171 -10.87 14.81 -10.15
C ARG A 171 -11.71 15.98 -9.65
N ASP A 172 -13.03 15.81 -9.56
CA ASP A 172 -13.93 16.84 -9.03
C ASP A 172 -13.64 17.11 -7.54
N LEU A 173 -13.36 16.05 -6.77
CA LEU A 173 -13.03 16.12 -5.34
C LEU A 173 -11.72 16.84 -5.01
N LEU A 174 -10.81 17.04 -5.97
CA LEU A 174 -9.61 17.86 -5.79
C LEU A 174 -9.92 19.33 -5.47
N THR A 175 -11.17 19.76 -5.62
CA THR A 175 -11.64 21.11 -5.33
C THR A 175 -12.77 21.15 -4.30
N ASP A 176 -13.01 20.05 -3.58
CA ASP A 176 -14.01 19.97 -2.52
C ASP A 176 -13.66 20.93 -1.37
N ASP A 177 -14.68 21.40 -0.65
CA ASP A 177 -14.51 22.30 0.50
C ASP A 177 -13.74 21.60 1.63
N ASP A 178 -13.87 20.28 1.72
CA ASP A 178 -13.19 19.44 2.71
C ASP A 178 -11.72 19.14 2.32
N PRO A 179 -10.71 19.59 3.11
CA PRO A 179 -9.31 19.29 2.85
C PRO A 179 -8.97 17.79 2.82
N GLY A 180 -9.61 16.97 3.65
CA GLY A 180 -9.32 15.53 3.68
C GLY A 180 -9.82 14.83 2.41
N LEU A 181 -10.93 15.29 1.84
CA LEU A 181 -11.38 14.84 0.51
C LEU A 181 -10.44 15.27 -0.61
N ARG A 182 -9.90 16.50 -0.57
CA ARG A 182 -8.91 16.95 -1.57
C ARG A 182 -7.63 16.11 -1.53
N ALA A 183 -7.07 15.91 -0.33
CA ALA A 183 -5.87 15.08 -0.14
C ALA A 183 -6.13 13.61 -0.53
N GLY A 184 -7.25 13.03 -0.06
CA GLY A 184 -7.66 11.67 -0.40
C GLY A 184 -7.90 11.48 -1.89
N ALA A 185 -8.42 12.50 -2.59
CA ALA A 185 -8.63 12.46 -4.03
C ALA A 185 -7.32 12.47 -4.81
N ALA A 186 -6.34 13.29 -4.39
CA ALA A 186 -5.00 13.27 -4.96
C ALA A 186 -4.33 11.90 -4.77
N TYR A 187 -4.46 11.31 -3.58
CA TYR A 187 -3.98 9.96 -3.28
C TYR A 187 -4.66 8.90 -4.16
N ALA A 188 -5.99 8.90 -4.25
CA ALA A 188 -6.74 7.96 -5.09
C ALA A 188 -6.32 8.03 -6.56
N LEU A 189 -6.17 9.25 -7.10
CA LEU A 189 -5.79 9.47 -8.49
C LEU A 189 -4.38 8.95 -8.83
N ALA A 190 -3.47 8.89 -7.85
CA ALA A 190 -2.09 8.42 -8.05
C ALA A 190 -2.01 6.98 -8.60
N TRP A 191 -3.06 6.18 -8.37
CA TRP A 191 -3.11 4.76 -8.69
C TRP A 191 -3.68 4.43 -10.07
N PHE A 192 -4.05 5.44 -10.86
CA PHE A 192 -4.68 5.28 -12.19
C PHE A 192 -3.79 5.82 -13.32
N PRO A 193 -2.63 5.18 -13.60
CA PRO A 193 -1.72 5.64 -14.64
C PRO A 193 -2.32 5.59 -16.06
N GLU A 194 -3.30 4.72 -16.31
CA GLU A 194 -4.04 4.68 -17.58
C GLU A 194 -4.86 5.97 -17.83
N ASP A 195 -5.19 6.72 -16.77
CA ASP A 195 -5.95 7.98 -16.83
C ASP A 195 -5.08 9.22 -16.53
N ALA A 196 -3.76 9.04 -16.43
CA ALA A 196 -2.80 10.10 -16.08
C ALA A 196 -2.95 11.35 -16.95
N ALA A 197 -3.19 11.20 -18.26
CA ALA A 197 -3.33 12.32 -19.19
C ALA A 197 -4.47 13.29 -18.79
N GLY A 198 -5.55 12.78 -18.21
CA GLY A 198 -6.67 13.61 -17.73
C GLY A 198 -6.52 14.05 -16.27
N SER A 199 -5.77 13.31 -15.46
CA SER A 199 -5.62 13.58 -14.02
C SER A 199 -4.47 14.52 -13.69
N LEU A 200 -3.35 14.44 -14.43
CA LEU A 200 -2.14 15.22 -14.16
C LEU A 200 -2.36 16.73 -14.09
N PRO A 201 -3.07 17.39 -15.02
CA PRO A 201 -3.30 18.82 -14.93
C PRO A 201 -4.07 19.22 -13.67
N ALA A 202 -5.06 18.40 -13.26
CA ALA A 202 -5.86 18.65 -12.08
C ALA A 202 -5.05 18.44 -10.79
N VAL A 203 -4.26 17.37 -10.72
CA VAL A 203 -3.38 17.08 -9.57
C VAL A 203 -2.30 18.16 -9.40
N VAL A 204 -1.68 18.62 -10.49
CA VAL A 204 -0.69 19.70 -10.44
C VAL A 204 -1.33 21.02 -9.97
N ALA A 205 -2.52 21.36 -10.48
CA ALA A 205 -3.25 22.54 -10.02
C ALA A 205 -3.64 22.44 -8.54
N ALA A 206 -4.03 21.25 -8.06
CA ALA A 206 -4.30 21.01 -6.64
C ALA A 206 -3.05 21.19 -5.78
N ALA A 207 -1.88 20.70 -6.22
CA ALA A 207 -0.62 20.91 -5.52
C ALA A 207 -0.28 22.40 -5.39
N GLU A 208 -0.45 23.19 -6.46
CA GLU A 208 -0.22 24.63 -6.46
C GLU A 208 -1.18 25.39 -5.54
N ALA A 209 -2.46 25.01 -5.54
CA ALA A 209 -3.49 25.60 -4.67
C ALA A 209 -3.22 25.30 -3.19
N ALA A 210 -2.89 24.04 -2.87
CA ALA A 210 -2.59 23.59 -1.52
C ALA A 210 -1.27 24.17 -0.98
N ALA A 211 -0.29 24.47 -1.84
CA ALA A 211 1.06 24.88 -1.43
C ALA A 211 1.12 26.12 -0.51
N GLN A 212 0.05 26.92 -0.40
CA GLN A 212 -0.03 28.07 0.51
C GLN A 212 -0.96 27.85 1.72
N VAL A 213 -1.67 26.73 1.75
CA VAL A 213 -2.76 26.47 2.72
C VAL A 213 -2.44 25.26 3.58
N ASP A 214 -2.01 24.16 2.95
CA ASP A 214 -1.77 22.88 3.60
C ASP A 214 -0.59 22.16 2.93
N GLU A 215 0.48 21.94 3.69
CA GLU A 215 1.71 21.35 3.16
C GLU A 215 1.60 19.84 2.91
N ASP A 216 0.72 19.13 3.60
CA ASP A 216 0.51 17.69 3.42
C ASP A 216 -0.39 17.41 2.23
N GLU A 217 -1.42 18.23 2.02
CA GLU A 217 -2.25 18.19 0.81
C GLU A 217 -1.36 18.45 -0.43
N ALA A 218 -0.50 19.48 -0.36
CA ALA A 218 0.44 19.79 -1.43
C ALA A 218 1.45 18.65 -1.66
N ALA A 219 2.03 18.10 -0.59
CA ALA A 219 2.95 16.97 -0.66
C ALA A 219 2.29 15.72 -1.28
N THR A 220 1.07 15.42 -0.88
CA THR A 220 0.28 14.29 -1.42
C THR A 220 0.08 14.45 -2.93
N ALA A 221 -0.31 15.65 -3.39
CA ALA A 221 -0.50 15.93 -4.80
C ALA A 221 0.83 15.88 -5.60
N LEU A 222 1.96 16.32 -5.02
CA LEU A 222 3.29 16.21 -5.65
C LEU A 222 3.73 14.76 -5.83
N VAL A 223 3.51 13.90 -4.84
CA VAL A 223 3.78 12.45 -4.94
C VAL A 223 2.88 11.81 -5.99
N ALA A 224 1.58 12.13 -5.96
CA ALA A 224 0.62 11.65 -6.95
C ALA A 224 1.01 12.04 -8.39
N ALA A 225 1.46 13.29 -8.61
CA ALA A 225 1.97 13.72 -9.89
C ALA A 225 3.19 12.89 -10.35
N GLY A 226 4.11 12.59 -9.43
CA GLY A 226 5.27 11.72 -9.70
C GLY A 226 4.87 10.30 -10.10
N LEU A 227 3.94 9.67 -9.38
CA LEU A 227 3.40 8.34 -9.72
C LEU A 227 2.69 8.32 -11.08
N LEU A 228 2.02 9.42 -11.44
CA LEU A 228 1.39 9.61 -12.74
C LEU A 228 2.35 10.03 -13.86
N GLY A 229 3.65 10.20 -13.56
CA GLY A 229 4.70 10.43 -14.55
C GLY A 229 5.12 11.90 -14.77
N ALA A 230 4.68 12.84 -13.92
CA ALA A 230 5.11 14.23 -13.97
C ALA A 230 6.08 14.55 -12.82
N ALA A 231 7.32 14.89 -13.16
CA ALA A 231 8.34 15.24 -12.17
C ALA A 231 8.01 16.61 -11.53
N PRO A 232 7.95 16.70 -10.18
CA PRO A 232 7.91 17.99 -9.48
C PRO A 232 9.05 18.94 -9.88
N ASP A 233 8.82 20.26 -9.78
CA ASP A 233 9.83 21.28 -10.07
C ASP A 233 11.07 21.13 -9.16
N ALA A 234 12.26 21.25 -9.73
CA ALA A 234 13.52 21.08 -8.99
C ALA A 234 13.73 22.15 -7.90
N GLY A 235 13.16 23.34 -8.07
CA GLY A 235 13.20 24.42 -7.08
C GLY A 235 12.53 24.06 -5.75
N LEU A 236 11.57 23.12 -5.76
CA LEU A 236 10.92 22.62 -4.55
C LEU A 236 11.88 21.85 -3.64
N LEU A 237 13.02 21.37 -4.14
CA LEU A 237 14.09 20.78 -3.32
C LEU A 237 14.78 21.81 -2.40
N THR A 238 14.47 23.10 -2.55
CA THR A 238 14.96 24.18 -1.68
C THR A 238 13.83 24.84 -0.88
N ASP A 239 12.62 24.29 -0.91
CA ASP A 239 11.50 24.79 -0.12
C ASP A 239 11.85 24.77 1.39
N PRO A 240 11.49 25.81 2.16
CA PRO A 240 11.76 25.84 3.60
C PRO A 240 11.10 24.66 4.36
N ARG A 241 9.98 24.14 3.86
CA ARG A 241 9.22 23.06 4.49
C ARG A 241 9.80 21.69 4.15
N PRO A 242 10.18 20.87 5.15
CA PRO A 242 10.75 19.55 4.89
C PRO A 242 9.85 18.63 4.07
N VAL A 243 8.55 18.59 4.34
CA VAL A 243 7.61 17.67 3.67
C VAL A 243 7.48 17.97 2.16
N ILE A 244 7.60 19.24 1.76
CA ILE A 244 7.58 19.64 0.36
C ILE A 244 8.85 19.19 -0.37
N ARG A 245 10.02 19.35 0.26
CA ARG A 245 11.28 18.84 -0.30
C ARG A 245 11.25 17.32 -0.45
N TRP A 246 10.74 16.63 0.57
CA TRP A 246 10.52 15.18 0.55
C TRP A 246 9.65 14.76 -0.64
N ALA A 247 8.45 15.35 -0.77
CA ALA A 247 7.50 15.00 -1.82
C ALA A 247 8.07 15.29 -3.21
N ALA A 248 8.77 16.42 -3.37
CA ALA A 248 9.47 16.74 -4.59
C ALA A 248 10.54 15.69 -4.91
N ALA A 249 11.35 15.28 -3.94
CA ALA A 249 12.40 14.29 -4.15
C ALA A 249 11.83 12.91 -4.53
N VAL A 250 10.79 12.44 -3.84
CA VAL A 250 10.07 11.18 -4.15
C VAL A 250 9.48 11.21 -5.56
N GLY A 251 8.69 12.24 -5.88
CA GLY A 251 8.06 12.37 -7.20
C GLY A 251 9.08 12.50 -8.34
N ARG A 252 10.19 13.21 -8.10
CA ARG A 252 11.27 13.36 -9.09
C ARG A 252 12.02 12.05 -9.29
N ALA A 253 12.36 11.33 -8.23
CA ALA A 253 13.01 10.03 -8.34
C ALA A 253 12.14 9.02 -9.10
N ARG A 254 10.82 9.08 -8.91
CA ARG A 254 9.86 8.23 -9.65
C ARG A 254 9.90 8.47 -11.16
N VAL A 255 10.07 9.71 -11.60
CA VAL A 255 10.02 10.05 -13.03
C VAL A 255 11.40 10.00 -13.68
N LEU A 256 12.44 10.47 -12.99
CA LEU A 256 13.80 10.58 -13.52
C LEU A 256 14.60 9.27 -13.34
N GLY A 257 14.27 8.46 -12.33
CA GLY A 257 14.95 7.21 -12.04
C GLY A 257 16.48 7.37 -11.96
N VAL A 258 17.20 6.63 -12.81
CA VAL A 258 18.67 6.65 -12.88
C VAL A 258 19.25 7.98 -13.34
N ASP A 259 18.43 8.86 -13.92
CA ASP A 259 18.80 10.19 -14.39
C ASP A 259 18.44 11.30 -13.39
N ALA A 260 18.02 10.94 -12.16
CA ALA A 260 17.76 11.91 -11.10
C ALA A 260 19.00 12.75 -10.78
N ASP A 261 18.80 14.04 -10.54
CA ASP A 261 19.86 14.96 -10.18
C ASP A 261 20.38 14.74 -8.75
N GLN A 262 21.60 15.23 -8.47
CA GLN A 262 22.26 15.01 -7.20
C GLN A 262 21.47 15.58 -5.99
N ALA A 263 20.73 16.68 -6.17
CA ALA A 263 19.94 17.26 -5.08
C ALA A 263 18.74 16.37 -4.71
N THR A 264 18.07 15.78 -5.70
CA THR A 264 17.04 14.76 -5.47
C THR A 264 17.60 13.57 -4.69
N VAL A 265 18.77 13.05 -5.09
CA VAL A 265 19.43 11.93 -4.40
C VAL A 265 19.82 12.28 -2.97
N ASP A 266 20.39 13.48 -2.76
CA ASP A 266 20.85 13.92 -1.43
C ASP A 266 19.67 14.13 -0.48
N GLU A 267 18.54 14.69 -0.94
CA GLU A 267 17.34 14.85 -0.13
C GLU A 267 16.75 13.49 0.28
N LEU A 268 16.66 12.51 -0.63
CA LEU A 268 16.20 11.16 -0.30
C LEU A 268 17.10 10.47 0.73
N LEU A 269 18.42 10.57 0.56
CA LEU A 269 19.38 10.01 1.52
C LEU A 269 19.28 10.69 2.90
N ALA A 270 19.08 12.01 2.93
CA ALA A 270 18.90 12.76 4.17
C ALA A 270 17.64 12.31 4.92
N TRP A 271 16.50 12.17 4.23
CA TRP A 271 15.26 11.65 4.82
C TRP A 271 15.40 10.21 5.29
N THR A 272 16.09 9.38 4.51
CA THR A 272 16.31 7.97 4.87
C THR A 272 17.18 7.82 6.11
N ALA A 273 18.23 8.64 6.25
CA ALA A 273 19.16 8.57 7.37
C ALA A 273 18.68 9.32 8.63
N ALA A 274 17.72 10.24 8.50
CA ALA A 274 17.15 10.93 9.64
C ALA A 274 16.42 9.93 10.56
N GLY A 275 16.72 9.99 11.87
CA GLY A 275 15.95 9.26 12.87
C GLY A 275 14.51 9.80 12.95
N PRO A 276 13.54 9.01 13.47
CA PRO A 276 12.19 9.49 13.71
C PRO A 276 12.27 10.63 14.74
N GLY A 277 12.26 11.86 14.25
CA GLY A 277 12.35 13.07 15.05
C GLY A 277 11.04 13.85 14.90
N ASP A 278 10.22 13.78 15.94
CA ASP A 278 9.12 14.70 16.29
C ASP A 278 8.43 15.39 15.11
N ARG A 279 7.65 14.63 14.32
CA ARG A 279 6.43 15.23 13.80
C ARG A 279 5.36 15.05 14.89
N PRO A 280 4.98 16.09 15.64
CA PRO A 280 3.77 16.00 16.44
C PRO A 280 2.62 15.71 15.48
N ALA A 281 1.73 14.77 15.84
CA ALA A 281 0.48 14.53 15.13
C ALA A 281 -0.16 15.90 14.85
N ALA A 282 -0.21 16.28 13.59
CA ALA A 282 -0.77 17.57 13.21
C ALA A 282 -2.30 17.39 13.17
N ASP A 283 -3.04 18.36 13.71
CA ASP A 283 -4.46 18.47 13.42
C ASP A 283 -4.60 18.83 11.92
N GLY A 284 -4.80 17.83 11.06
CA GLY A 284 -4.83 17.98 9.60
C GLY A 284 -4.76 16.63 8.86
N ALA A 285 -4.88 16.66 7.53
CA ALA A 285 -4.74 15.47 6.71
C ALA A 285 -3.24 15.12 6.58
N GLU A 286 -2.80 14.02 7.19
CA GLU A 286 -1.43 13.53 7.00
C GLU A 286 -1.22 13.01 5.58
N VAL A 287 0.01 13.04 5.09
CA VAL A 287 0.35 12.44 3.79
C VAL A 287 0.05 10.93 3.84
N PRO A 288 -0.86 10.40 3.00
CA PRO A 288 -1.44 9.07 3.19
C PRO A 288 -0.60 7.92 2.63
N PHE A 289 0.51 8.20 1.94
CA PHE A 289 1.33 7.14 1.34
C PHE A 289 2.15 6.38 2.37
N LEU A 290 2.19 5.05 2.26
CA LEU A 290 2.95 4.17 3.14
C LEU A 290 2.56 4.36 4.62
N ASP A 291 1.26 4.53 4.89
CA ASP A 291 0.69 4.84 6.21
C ASP A 291 1.40 6.02 6.93
N GLY A 292 1.85 7.01 6.15
CA GLY A 292 2.53 8.20 6.67
C GLY A 292 4.01 8.01 7.01
N ASP A 293 4.63 6.86 6.75
CA ASP A 293 6.08 6.65 6.94
C ASP A 293 6.90 7.32 5.82
N LEU A 294 7.00 8.65 5.89
CA LEU A 294 7.73 9.48 4.91
C LEU A 294 9.18 9.05 4.76
N HIS A 295 9.85 8.79 5.88
CA HIS A 295 11.23 8.33 5.87
C HIS A 295 11.32 6.98 5.14
N GLY A 296 10.39 6.05 5.41
CA GLY A 296 10.34 4.72 4.82
C GLY A 296 10.18 4.80 3.32
N TYR A 297 9.27 5.66 2.87
CA TYR A 297 9.02 5.88 1.46
C TYR A 297 10.21 6.59 0.76
N ALA A 298 10.91 7.50 1.43
CA ALA A 298 12.17 8.04 0.91
C ALA A 298 13.22 6.94 0.71
N GLY A 299 13.35 6.03 1.69
CA GLY A 299 14.24 4.87 1.61
C GLY A 299 13.88 3.90 0.49
N LEU A 300 12.59 3.60 0.32
CA LEU A 300 12.09 2.80 -0.80
C LEU A 300 12.43 3.46 -2.14
N SER A 301 12.26 4.78 -2.26
CA SER A 301 12.51 5.54 -3.49
C SER A 301 13.97 5.48 -3.97
N LEU A 302 14.94 5.21 -3.08
CA LEU A 302 16.35 5.06 -3.46
C LEU A 302 16.58 3.91 -4.47
N ARG A 303 15.70 2.90 -4.52
CA ARG A 303 15.83 1.79 -5.49
C ARG A 303 15.70 2.24 -6.94
N LEU A 304 15.02 3.36 -7.18
CA LEU A 304 14.77 3.93 -8.52
C LEU A 304 16.03 4.56 -9.14
N LEU A 305 17.02 4.91 -8.32
CA LEU A 305 18.21 5.67 -8.72
C LEU A 305 19.31 4.81 -9.37
N GLY A 306 19.10 3.49 -9.41
CA GLY A 306 20.05 2.54 -9.99
C GLY A 306 21.33 2.30 -9.17
N PRO A 307 22.28 1.53 -9.71
CA PRO A 307 23.38 0.95 -8.93
C PRO A 307 24.43 1.96 -8.46
N ARG A 308 24.46 3.18 -9.02
CA ARG A 308 25.47 4.22 -8.69
C ARG A 308 25.38 4.67 -7.24
N HIS A 309 24.20 4.59 -6.63
CA HIS A 309 23.94 5.08 -5.28
C HIS A 309 23.75 3.94 -4.26
N THR A 310 23.90 2.69 -4.68
CA THR A 310 23.64 1.51 -3.84
C THR A 310 24.39 1.53 -2.50
N ASP A 311 25.68 1.85 -2.49
CA ASP A 311 26.45 1.86 -1.24
C ASP A 311 25.98 2.98 -0.29
N ARG A 312 25.70 4.18 -0.81
CA ARG A 312 25.19 5.30 -0.02
C ARG A 312 23.77 5.01 0.51
N ALA A 313 22.91 4.42 -0.31
CA ALA A 313 21.56 4.03 0.08
C ALA A 313 21.59 2.94 1.16
N PHE A 314 22.44 1.93 0.98
CA PHE A 314 22.63 0.88 1.98
C PHE A 314 23.12 1.46 3.31
N ASP A 315 24.09 2.38 3.28
CA ASP A 315 24.59 3.04 4.48
C ASP A 315 23.49 3.84 5.21
N ALA A 316 22.69 4.62 4.48
CA ALA A 316 21.56 5.37 5.05
C ALA A 316 20.50 4.45 5.70
N LEU A 317 20.18 3.32 5.07
CA LEU A 317 19.25 2.33 5.64
C LEU A 317 19.80 1.69 6.91
N LEU A 318 21.10 1.34 6.92
CA LEU A 318 21.75 0.79 8.11
C LEU A 318 21.82 1.78 9.27
N ASP A 319 22.04 3.07 8.99
CA ASP A 319 22.05 4.12 10.00
C ASP A 319 20.66 4.33 10.62
N ARG A 320 19.59 4.05 9.86
CA ARG A 320 18.21 4.14 10.33
C ARG A 320 17.72 2.93 11.13
N LEU A 321 18.15 1.72 10.79
CA LEU A 321 17.67 0.50 11.45
C LEU A 321 17.68 0.55 12.99
N PRO A 322 18.69 1.11 13.68
CA PRO A 322 18.68 1.23 15.15
C PRO A 322 17.59 2.14 15.73
N ALA A 323 16.97 2.99 14.91
CA ALA A 323 16.05 4.04 15.33
C ALA A 323 14.58 3.75 14.99
N VAL A 324 14.28 2.67 14.24
CA VAL A 324 12.92 2.26 13.87
C VAL A 324 12.42 1.09 14.71
N THR A 325 11.12 1.05 14.96
CA THR A 325 10.44 0.01 15.73
C THR A 325 9.09 -0.33 15.08
N GLY A 326 8.50 -1.48 15.43
CA GLY A 326 7.18 -1.87 14.91
C GLY A 326 7.11 -1.90 13.38
N GLU A 327 5.98 -1.51 12.81
CA GLU A 327 5.69 -1.65 11.38
C GLU A 327 6.66 -0.88 10.47
N GLN A 328 7.15 0.29 10.88
CA GLN A 328 8.16 1.09 10.17
C GLN A 328 9.47 0.33 9.92
N THR A 329 9.72 -0.73 10.68
CA THR A 329 10.90 -1.57 10.52
C THR A 329 10.88 -2.38 9.21
N LEU A 330 9.69 -2.80 8.76
CA LEU A 330 9.55 -3.68 7.60
C LEU A 330 10.07 -3.07 6.29
N PRO A 331 9.65 -1.87 5.86
CA PRO A 331 10.11 -1.30 4.59
C PRO A 331 11.63 -1.04 4.59
N VAL A 332 12.18 -0.51 5.69
CA VAL A 332 13.63 -0.25 5.83
C VAL A 332 14.43 -1.56 5.73
N THR A 333 13.98 -2.61 6.42
CA THR A 333 14.68 -3.89 6.46
C THR A 333 14.56 -4.65 5.14
N ALA A 334 13.38 -4.63 4.52
CA ALA A 334 13.16 -5.27 3.23
C ALA A 334 14.10 -4.71 2.16
N GLU A 335 14.26 -3.38 2.11
CA GLU A 335 15.17 -2.74 1.16
C GLU A 335 16.65 -3.02 1.51
N ALA A 336 17.04 -2.97 2.79
CA ALA A 336 18.41 -3.30 3.19
C ALA A 336 18.78 -4.76 2.84
N LEU A 337 17.86 -5.70 3.04
CA LEU A 337 18.01 -7.11 2.64
C LEU A 337 18.17 -7.24 1.12
N ARG A 338 17.31 -6.57 0.33
CA ARG A 338 17.40 -6.58 -1.14
C ARG A 338 18.78 -6.12 -1.63
N LEU A 339 19.34 -5.07 -1.03
CA LEU A 339 20.67 -4.54 -1.40
C LEU A 339 21.83 -5.42 -0.93
N ALA A 340 21.68 -6.09 0.21
CA ALA A 340 22.68 -7.02 0.76
C ALA A 340 22.68 -8.38 0.05
N PHE A 341 21.53 -8.83 -0.45
CA PHE A 341 21.31 -10.14 -1.05
C PHE A 341 20.79 -10.04 -2.49
N PRO A 342 21.58 -9.49 -3.43
CA PRO A 342 21.14 -9.30 -4.82
C PRO A 342 20.88 -10.62 -5.55
N ASP A 343 21.53 -11.70 -5.14
CA ASP A 343 21.35 -13.05 -5.68
C ASP A 343 20.26 -13.86 -4.95
N GLY A 344 19.51 -13.20 -4.05
CA GLY A 344 18.46 -13.81 -3.24
C GLY A 344 18.99 -14.52 -1.99
N ARG A 345 18.18 -15.46 -1.48
CA ARG A 345 18.39 -16.09 -0.18
C ARG A 345 19.68 -16.90 -0.08
N LEU A 346 20.23 -16.97 1.13
CA LEU A 346 21.38 -17.83 1.44
C LEU A 346 21.02 -19.31 1.34
N ALA A 347 21.99 -20.12 0.92
CA ALA A 347 21.93 -21.56 1.08
C ALA A 347 21.92 -21.93 2.58
N ARG A 348 21.29 -23.06 2.91
CA ARG A 348 21.21 -23.52 4.30
C ARG A 348 22.62 -23.81 4.85
N GLY A 349 22.91 -23.28 6.04
CA GLY A 349 24.15 -23.56 6.77
C GLY A 349 25.36 -22.74 6.34
N VAL A 350 25.19 -21.68 5.54
CA VAL A 350 26.28 -20.74 5.23
C VAL A 350 26.71 -20.04 6.53
N PRO A 351 27.98 -20.15 6.97
CA PRO A 351 28.44 -19.50 8.19
C PRO A 351 28.63 -17.99 8.00
N CYS A 352 28.51 -17.20 9.07
CA CYS A 352 28.69 -15.74 9.02
C CYS A 352 30.04 -15.32 8.39
N ALA A 353 31.12 -16.07 8.66
CA ALA A 353 32.44 -15.81 8.09
C ALA A 353 32.52 -15.91 6.56
N ALA A 354 31.56 -16.59 5.92
CA ALA A 354 31.46 -16.72 4.48
C ALA A 354 30.57 -15.65 3.82
N LEU A 355 29.93 -14.77 4.60
CA LEU A 355 29.12 -13.68 4.08
C LEU A 355 29.96 -12.63 3.37
N ALA A 356 29.41 -12.05 2.31
CA ALA A 356 29.99 -10.88 1.69
C ALA A 356 30.02 -9.69 2.68
N PRO A 357 30.94 -8.72 2.54
CA PRO A 357 31.08 -7.61 3.48
C PRO A 357 29.77 -6.85 3.74
N ARG A 358 28.96 -6.63 2.69
CA ARG A 358 27.66 -5.95 2.80
C ARG A 358 26.64 -6.77 3.60
N GLN A 359 26.53 -8.07 3.31
CA GLN A 359 25.66 -9.01 4.04
C GLN A 359 26.02 -9.06 5.52
N ARG A 360 27.32 -9.19 5.82
CA ARG A 360 27.81 -9.22 7.19
C ARG A 360 27.49 -7.92 7.94
N ARG A 361 27.66 -6.75 7.30
CA ARG A 361 27.35 -5.45 7.91
C ARG A 361 25.87 -5.34 8.27
N LEU A 362 24.96 -5.79 7.39
CA LEU A 362 23.52 -5.84 7.71
C LEU A 362 23.24 -6.77 8.90
N VAL A 363 23.79 -7.99 8.90
CA VAL A 363 23.62 -8.95 10.00
C VAL A 363 24.12 -8.37 11.33
N GLU A 364 25.27 -7.69 11.32
CA GLU A 364 25.82 -7.02 12.51
C GLU A 364 24.90 -5.92 13.05
N VAL A 365 24.28 -5.12 12.18
CA VAL A 365 23.30 -4.09 12.59
C VAL A 365 22.03 -4.75 13.12
N LEU A 366 21.42 -5.71 12.41
CA LEU A 366 20.19 -6.38 12.85
C LEU A 366 20.36 -7.08 14.21
N ALA A 367 21.53 -7.67 14.49
CA ALA A 367 21.78 -8.30 15.78
C ALA A 367 21.92 -7.29 16.93
N ARG A 368 22.45 -6.09 16.63
CA ARG A 368 22.72 -5.03 17.61
C ARG A 368 21.57 -4.07 17.82
N SER A 369 20.58 -4.06 16.95
CA SER A 369 19.33 -3.31 17.08
C SER A 369 18.27 -4.22 17.69
N PRO A 370 17.95 -4.14 18.99
CA PRO A 370 16.90 -4.99 19.57
C PRO A 370 15.49 -4.59 19.13
N GLU A 371 15.25 -3.29 18.99
CA GLU A 371 13.90 -2.74 18.78
C GLU A 371 13.27 -3.17 17.45
N VAL A 372 14.08 -3.45 16.41
CA VAL A 372 13.59 -3.94 15.10
C VAL A 372 12.92 -5.32 15.21
N TRP A 373 13.24 -6.10 16.24
CA TRP A 373 12.65 -7.42 16.48
C TRP A 373 11.34 -7.35 17.26
N LEU A 374 10.88 -6.15 17.63
CA LEU A 374 9.76 -5.92 18.54
C LEU A 374 8.65 -5.09 17.89
N ILE A 375 7.41 -5.39 18.29
CA ILE A 375 6.22 -4.57 18.06
C ILE A 375 5.52 -4.38 19.40
N GLY A 376 5.54 -3.14 19.92
CA GLY A 376 5.32 -2.90 21.35
C GLY A 376 6.29 -3.74 22.19
N ASP A 377 5.76 -4.48 23.16
CA ASP A 377 6.56 -5.35 24.04
C ASP A 377 6.69 -6.80 23.54
N SER A 378 6.18 -7.10 22.33
CA SER A 378 6.10 -8.46 21.79
C SER A 378 7.05 -8.68 20.62
N THR A 379 7.47 -9.93 20.39
CA THR A 379 8.26 -10.29 19.20
C THR A 379 7.47 -10.00 17.93
N PHE A 380 8.10 -9.28 17.00
CA PHE A 380 7.48 -8.95 15.73
C PHE A 380 7.63 -10.11 14.73
N GLY A 381 6.60 -10.96 14.65
CA GLY A 381 6.61 -12.16 13.82
C GLY A 381 6.87 -11.89 12.32
N ASN A 382 6.28 -10.83 11.77
CA ASN A 382 6.44 -10.45 10.36
C ASN A 382 7.90 -10.10 10.04
N PHE A 383 8.57 -9.36 10.92
CA PHE A 383 9.99 -9.05 10.79
C PHE A 383 10.84 -10.32 10.81
N SER A 384 10.58 -11.22 11.76
CA SER A 384 11.29 -12.50 11.87
C SER A 384 11.12 -13.39 10.63
N LEU A 385 9.93 -13.38 10.00
CA LEU A 385 9.68 -14.06 8.73
C LEU A 385 10.45 -13.41 7.59
N LEU A 386 10.37 -12.08 7.44
CA LEU A 386 11.09 -11.31 6.41
C LEU A 386 12.59 -11.60 6.43
N VAL A 387 13.22 -11.55 7.60
CA VAL A 387 14.65 -11.88 7.74
C VAL A 387 14.91 -13.35 7.41
N GLY A 388 14.01 -14.24 7.85
CA GLY A 388 14.07 -15.67 7.61
C GLY A 388 13.99 -16.08 6.13
N ASP A 389 13.28 -15.32 5.29
CA ASP A 389 13.13 -15.60 3.86
C ASP A 389 14.44 -15.47 3.08
N TYR A 390 15.38 -14.67 3.61
CA TYR A 390 16.75 -14.56 3.10
C TYR A 390 17.70 -15.66 3.64
N GLY A 391 17.18 -16.62 4.41
CA GLY A 391 17.97 -17.72 4.98
C GLY A 391 18.77 -17.32 6.22
N LEU A 392 18.44 -16.19 6.85
CA LEU A 392 19.06 -15.72 8.08
C LEU A 392 18.29 -16.22 9.33
N PRO A 393 18.93 -16.21 10.52
CA PRO A 393 18.27 -16.50 11.79
C PRO A 393 17.04 -15.61 12.06
N ARG A 394 15.98 -16.19 12.64
CA ARG A 394 14.67 -15.55 12.86
C ARG A 394 14.45 -14.98 14.26
N SER A 395 15.51 -14.84 15.04
CA SER A 395 15.48 -14.11 16.31
C SER A 395 16.79 -13.39 16.54
N ARG A 396 16.77 -12.36 17.38
CA ARG A 396 17.96 -11.62 17.76
C ARG A 396 19.01 -12.51 18.41
N GLU A 397 18.61 -13.39 19.33
CA GLU A 397 19.51 -14.30 20.05
C GLU A 397 20.21 -15.23 19.06
N ALA A 398 19.45 -15.79 18.11
CA ALA A 398 20.00 -16.65 17.07
C ALA A 398 20.90 -15.86 16.11
N MET A 399 20.58 -14.59 15.82
CA MET A 399 21.42 -13.71 15.01
C MET A 399 22.76 -13.38 15.69
N LEU A 400 22.75 -13.13 16.99
CA LEU A 400 23.96 -12.92 17.80
C LEU A 400 24.82 -14.19 17.83
N ALA A 401 24.22 -15.36 18.06
CA ALA A 401 24.93 -16.65 18.02
C ALA A 401 25.55 -16.92 16.64
N TYR A 402 24.83 -16.57 15.57
CA TYR A 402 25.30 -16.69 14.19
C TYR A 402 26.51 -15.80 13.90
N LEU A 403 26.55 -14.57 14.44
CA LEU A 403 27.71 -13.67 14.36
C LEU A 403 28.95 -14.23 15.07
N GLU A 404 28.75 -14.88 16.21
CA GLU A 404 29.82 -15.48 17.03
C GLU A 404 30.39 -16.78 16.41
N GLY A 405 29.75 -17.31 15.36
CA GLY A 405 30.15 -18.58 14.73
C GLY A 405 29.72 -19.81 15.53
N THR A 406 28.80 -19.65 16.47
CA THR A 406 28.21 -20.74 17.24
C THR A 406 27.18 -21.46 16.35
N PRO A 407 27.21 -22.80 16.22
CA PRO A 407 26.18 -23.50 15.45
C PRO A 407 24.80 -23.19 16.02
N THR A 408 23.90 -22.72 15.15
CA THR A 408 22.50 -22.39 15.44
C THR A 408 21.58 -23.58 15.22
#